data_AF-A0A836IS18-F1
#
_entry.id   AF-A0A836IS18-F1
#
_cell.length_a   1.000
_cell.length_b   1.000
_cell.length_c   1.000
_cell.angle_alpha   90.00
_cell.angle_beta   90.00
_cell.angle_gamma   90.00
#
_symmetry.space_group_name_H-M   'P 1'
#
loop_
_entity.id
_entity.type
_entity.pdbx_description
1 polymer ?
#
loop_
_entity_poly.entity_id
_entity_poly.type
_entity_poly.pdbx_seq_one_letter_code
_entity_poly.pdbx_strand_id
1 'polypeptide(L)'
;MKRFVNTALGRLPLAPIALTSLFRPTPSLWTARRSFRSDGTPYNADMTDIAHGSTYNRHAAASTAAEQVAAGQYAENKPRAIMFVNKRPVEIIPQEENVLEVLEREGITVPKFCYHPILSVAGNCRMCMVQVDGTQNIVVACSTVALPGMSIITDSRLVRDAREGNVELILINHPNDCPICEQATNCDLQNVSMNYGSDIPRYREDKKAVEDFYFDPQTRVVLNRCIHCTRCIRFLNEHAQDFNLGQIGRGGLSEISTFLDELEVKTDNNMPVSQLCPVGKLYMGDADENNNILRELEAAEATV
;
A
#
# COMPACT_ATOMS: atom_id res chain seq x y z
N MET A 1 8.20 -57.79 -5.53
CA MET A 1 8.38 -58.62 -4.31
C MET A 1 9.15 -57.79 -3.28
N LYS A 2 8.54 -57.58 -2.09
CA LYS A 2 9.09 -57.43 -0.70
C LYS A 2 10.56 -56.96 -0.52
N ARG A 3 11.00 -56.12 0.44
CA ARG A 3 10.44 -55.30 1.54
C ARG A 3 11.65 -54.87 2.44
N PHE A 4 11.53 -53.74 3.18
CA PHE A 4 12.19 -53.33 4.47
C PHE A 4 13.73 -53.11 4.50
N VAL A 5 14.34 -51.99 4.93
CA VAL A 5 14.20 -51.01 6.07
C VAL A 5 14.74 -51.50 7.43
N ASN A 6 15.79 -50.79 7.92
CA ASN A 6 16.32 -50.55 9.29
C ASN A 6 16.61 -51.78 10.21
N THR A 7 17.55 -51.81 11.16
CA THR A 7 17.86 -50.84 12.23
C THR A 7 19.06 -51.36 13.07
N ALA A 8 19.64 -50.45 13.88
CA ALA A 8 20.10 -50.65 15.27
C ALA A 8 21.55 -51.09 15.61
N LEU A 9 22.24 -50.10 16.20
CA LEU A 9 23.21 -50.08 17.30
C LEU A 9 23.25 -51.29 18.24
N GLY A 10 24.47 -51.64 18.70
CA GLY A 10 24.69 -52.56 19.80
C GLY A 10 26.02 -52.38 20.54
N ARG A 11 25.89 -52.16 21.87
CA ARG A 11 26.69 -52.69 23.00
C ARG A 11 27.95 -51.97 23.53
N LEU A 12 27.84 -51.61 24.82
CA LEU A 12 28.85 -51.39 25.87
C LEU A 12 29.53 -52.69 26.35
N PRO A 13 30.61 -52.59 27.18
CA PRO A 13 30.61 -53.21 28.52
C PRO A 13 31.30 -52.36 29.65
N LEU A 14 30.72 -52.28 30.87
CA LEU A 14 31.09 -52.92 32.19
C LEU A 14 32.44 -52.48 32.80
N ALA A 15 32.71 -52.24 34.10
CA ALA A 15 32.07 -52.13 35.44
C ALA A 15 33.24 -51.77 36.46
N PRO A 16 33.19 -51.99 37.79
CA PRO A 16 32.43 -51.37 38.91
C PRO A 16 33.37 -50.83 40.05
N ILE A 17 32.82 -50.32 41.17
CA ILE A 17 33.22 -50.65 42.58
C ILE A 17 32.18 -50.05 43.56
N ALA A 18 31.89 -50.84 44.60
CA ALA A 18 30.78 -50.80 45.55
C ALA A 18 31.16 -50.12 46.88
N LEU A 19 30.26 -49.35 47.50
CA LEU A 19 29.51 -49.61 48.75
C LEU A 19 30.26 -49.55 50.09
N THR A 20 29.70 -48.75 51.00
CA THR A 20 29.24 -49.07 52.39
C THR A 20 28.89 -47.72 53.07
N SER A 21 27.95 -47.54 53.99
CA SER A 21 26.78 -48.22 54.58
C SER A 21 26.28 -47.22 55.68
N LEU A 22 25.00 -46.91 55.95
CA LEU A 22 24.08 -47.58 56.90
C LEU A 22 22.86 -46.66 57.22
N PHE A 23 21.65 -47.18 56.97
CA PHE A 23 20.42 -47.20 57.80
C PHE A 23 19.78 -45.94 58.48
N ARG A 24 18.60 -45.52 57.93
CA ARG A 24 17.20 -45.34 58.48
C ARG A 24 16.94 -44.69 59.87
N PRO A 25 15.75 -44.06 60.17
CA PRO A 25 14.38 -44.38 59.67
C PRO A 25 13.42 -43.19 59.39
N THR A 26 12.24 -43.49 58.82
CA THR A 26 11.05 -42.62 58.68
C THR A 26 10.18 -42.59 59.96
N PRO A 27 9.52 -41.46 60.26
CA PRO A 27 8.17 -41.47 60.83
C PRO A 27 7.24 -40.48 60.07
N SER A 28 6.11 -40.95 59.55
CA SER A 28 4.76 -40.88 60.13
C SER A 28 3.94 -39.67 59.65
N LEU A 29 2.87 -39.99 58.92
CA LEU A 29 1.71 -39.16 58.64
C LEU A 29 1.10 -38.60 59.95
N TRP A 30 0.38 -37.47 59.81
CA TRP A 30 -0.50 -36.79 60.77
C TRP A 30 0.08 -35.58 61.53
N THR A 31 -0.10 -34.39 60.97
CA THR A 31 -0.93 -33.30 61.54
C THR A 31 -0.92 -32.07 60.62
N ALA A 32 -1.72 -32.08 59.55
CA ALA A 32 -2.09 -30.85 58.86
C ALA A 32 -3.20 -30.16 59.67
N ARG A 33 -2.87 -29.08 60.40
CA ARG A 33 -3.88 -28.19 60.97
C ARG A 33 -3.89 -26.85 60.22
N ARG A 34 -4.95 -26.70 59.43
CA ARG A 34 -5.70 -25.49 59.03
C ARG A 34 -4.91 -24.21 58.72
N SER A 35 -4.90 -23.84 57.44
CA SER A 35 -4.73 -22.44 56.99
C SER A 35 -5.62 -22.13 55.78
N PHE A 36 -6.90 -22.44 55.90
CA PHE A 36 -7.94 -21.92 55.00
C PHE A 36 -8.73 -20.84 55.74
N ARG A 37 -9.03 -19.72 55.06
CA ARG A 37 -9.99 -18.73 55.53
C ARG A 37 -11.40 -19.34 55.55
N SER A 38 -12.33 -18.72 56.27
CA SER A 38 -13.72 -19.20 56.39
C SER A 38 -14.51 -19.19 55.07
N ASP A 39 -13.99 -18.52 54.04
CA ASP A 39 -14.51 -18.44 52.67
C ASP A 39 -13.91 -19.51 51.73
N GLY A 40 -12.99 -20.36 52.21
CA GLY A 40 -12.40 -21.46 51.43
C GLY A 40 -11.23 -21.06 50.52
N THR A 41 -10.68 -19.85 50.64
CA THR A 41 -9.47 -19.44 49.90
C THR A 41 -8.16 -19.75 50.67
N PRO A 42 -7.07 -20.18 49.99
CA PRO A 42 -5.75 -20.29 50.60
C PRO A 42 -5.18 -18.90 50.93
N TYR A 43 -4.41 -18.77 52.02
CA TYR A 43 -3.91 -17.48 52.54
C TYR A 43 -2.98 -16.68 51.59
N ASN A 44 -2.58 -17.25 50.44
CA ASN A 44 -1.62 -16.67 49.48
C ASN A 44 -2.16 -16.56 48.03
N ALA A 45 -3.47 -16.41 47.84
CA ALA A 45 -4.06 -16.24 46.50
C ALA A 45 -3.60 -14.95 45.78
N ASP A 46 -3.22 -13.91 46.52
CA ASP A 46 -2.79 -12.62 45.94
C ASP A 46 -1.42 -12.71 45.22
N MET A 47 -0.68 -13.81 45.40
CA MET A 47 0.63 -14.01 44.76
C MET A 47 0.53 -14.78 43.43
N THR A 48 -0.58 -15.50 43.18
CA THR A 48 -0.79 -16.25 41.94
C THR A 48 -1.23 -15.37 40.76
N ASP A 49 -1.91 -14.26 41.01
CA ASP A 49 -2.32 -13.31 39.95
C ASP A 49 -1.15 -12.46 39.42
N ILE A 50 -0.17 -12.13 40.28
CA ILE A 50 1.07 -11.44 39.87
C ILE A 50 1.95 -12.35 39.00
N ALA A 51 1.95 -13.67 39.28
CA ALA A 51 2.69 -14.64 38.49
C ALA A 51 2.11 -14.80 37.08
N HIS A 52 0.78 -14.83 36.94
CA HIS A 52 0.11 -14.93 35.64
C HIS A 52 0.26 -13.66 34.78
N GLY A 53 0.25 -12.47 35.37
CA GLY A 53 0.59 -11.23 34.65
C GLY A 53 2.02 -11.26 34.05
N SER A 54 2.98 -11.86 34.76
CA SER A 54 4.36 -12.02 34.25
C SER A 54 4.48 -13.07 33.13
N THR A 55 3.60 -14.08 33.10
CA THR A 55 3.59 -15.09 32.03
C THR A 55 2.96 -14.54 30.76
N TYR A 56 1.88 -13.75 30.83
CA TYR A 56 1.32 -13.08 29.65
C TYR A 56 2.30 -12.10 29.03
N ASN A 57 2.96 -11.26 29.84
CA ASN A 57 3.98 -10.34 29.33
C ASN A 57 5.21 -11.06 28.77
N ARG A 58 5.63 -12.19 29.35
CA ARG A 58 6.71 -13.01 28.79
C ARG A 58 6.31 -13.75 27.52
N HIS A 59 5.09 -14.26 27.42
CA HIS A 59 4.59 -14.89 26.19
C HIS A 59 4.38 -13.88 25.08
N ALA A 60 3.87 -12.68 25.38
CA ALA A 60 3.75 -11.58 24.43
C ALA A 60 5.12 -11.03 24.00
N ALA A 61 6.06 -10.86 24.93
CA ALA A 61 7.44 -10.47 24.60
C ALA A 61 8.17 -11.56 23.81
N ALA A 62 7.94 -12.83 24.11
CA ALA A 62 8.51 -13.95 23.36
C ALA A 62 7.85 -14.12 21.99
N SER A 63 6.55 -13.88 21.84
CA SER A 63 5.85 -13.95 20.54
C SER A 63 6.25 -12.78 19.65
N THR A 64 6.34 -11.56 20.20
CA THR A 64 6.82 -10.39 19.47
C THR A 64 8.30 -10.51 19.12
N ALA A 65 9.15 -11.01 20.02
CA ALA A 65 10.54 -11.31 19.69
C ALA A 65 10.65 -12.45 18.66
N ALA A 66 9.81 -13.48 18.73
CA ALA A 66 9.76 -14.54 17.73
C ALA A 66 9.26 -14.03 16.38
N GLU A 67 8.28 -13.12 16.34
CA GLU A 67 7.82 -12.44 15.13
C GLU A 67 8.90 -11.51 14.56
N GLN A 68 9.64 -10.78 15.40
CA GLN A 68 10.74 -9.93 14.98
C GLN A 68 11.93 -10.74 14.47
N VAL A 69 12.26 -11.87 15.11
CA VAL A 69 13.30 -12.79 14.66
C VAL A 69 12.87 -13.53 13.40
N ALA A 70 11.60 -13.93 13.29
CA ALA A 70 11.03 -14.50 12.08
C ALA A 70 11.07 -13.47 10.93
N ALA A 71 10.59 -12.24 11.15
CA ALA A 71 10.67 -11.15 10.18
C ALA A 71 12.12 -10.85 9.76
N GLY A 72 13.07 -10.90 10.70
CA GLY A 72 14.50 -10.76 10.42
C GLY A 72 15.07 -11.91 9.58
N GLN A 73 14.72 -13.16 9.90
CA GLN A 73 15.20 -14.35 9.18
C GLN A 73 14.58 -14.49 7.78
N TYR A 74 13.33 -14.04 7.58
CA TYR A 74 12.67 -14.03 6.25
C TYR A 74 13.17 -12.91 5.34
N ALA A 75 13.79 -11.85 5.89
CA ALA A 75 14.38 -10.78 5.09
C ALA A 75 15.72 -11.18 4.45
N GLU A 76 16.49 -12.07 5.09
CA GLU A 76 17.88 -12.34 4.71
C GLU A 76 18.05 -13.43 3.62
N ASN A 77 17.02 -14.22 3.32
CA ASN A 77 17.13 -15.38 2.41
C ASN A 77 16.02 -15.47 1.34
N LYS A 78 15.60 -14.33 0.77
CA LYS A 78 14.71 -14.35 -0.40
C LYS A 78 15.47 -14.85 -1.64
N PRO A 79 14.88 -15.75 -2.45
CA PRO A 79 15.55 -16.27 -3.65
C PRO A 79 15.83 -15.11 -4.61
N ARG A 80 17.10 -14.85 -4.91
CA ARG A 80 17.48 -13.80 -5.86
C ARG A 80 17.51 -14.37 -7.27
N ALA A 81 16.82 -13.70 -8.19
CA ALA A 81 16.86 -13.99 -9.61
C ALA A 81 17.47 -12.82 -10.37
N ILE A 82 17.89 -13.06 -11.62
CA ILE A 82 18.45 -12.03 -12.49
C ILE A 82 17.41 -11.68 -13.55
N MET A 83 17.15 -10.39 -13.70
CA MET A 83 16.42 -9.78 -14.82
C MET A 83 17.39 -8.89 -15.61
N PHE A 84 17.10 -8.59 -16.87
CA PHE A 84 17.88 -7.67 -17.67
C PHE A 84 17.12 -6.38 -17.91
N VAL A 85 17.75 -5.24 -17.64
CA VAL A 85 17.22 -3.90 -17.94
C VAL A 85 18.21 -3.21 -18.86
N ASN A 86 17.79 -2.88 -20.09
CA ASN A 86 18.66 -2.29 -21.11
C ASN A 86 19.99 -3.06 -21.28
N LYS A 87 19.89 -4.40 -21.28
CA LYS A 87 21.02 -5.36 -21.34
C LYS A 87 21.94 -5.39 -20.11
N ARG A 88 21.59 -4.68 -19.02
CA ARG A 88 22.30 -4.76 -17.74
C ARG A 88 21.62 -5.79 -16.84
N PRO A 89 22.35 -6.72 -16.21
CA PRO A 89 21.78 -7.66 -15.25
C PRO A 89 21.44 -6.93 -13.95
N VAL A 90 20.24 -7.18 -13.43
CA VAL A 90 19.69 -6.60 -12.21
C VAL A 90 19.16 -7.73 -11.35
N GLU A 91 19.47 -7.68 -10.05
CA GLU A 91 18.92 -8.64 -9.09
C GLU A 91 17.46 -8.29 -8.78
N ILE A 92 16.59 -9.30 -8.76
CA ILE A 92 15.17 -9.16 -8.45
C ILE A 92 14.77 -10.15 -7.37
N ILE A 93 13.73 -9.77 -6.61
CA ILE A 93 12.99 -10.71 -5.77
C ILE A 93 11.80 -11.20 -6.59
N PRO A 94 11.84 -12.44 -7.10
CA PRO A 94 10.80 -12.95 -7.99
C PRO A 94 9.46 -13.02 -7.25
N GLN A 95 8.38 -12.76 -7.98
CA GLN A 95 6.99 -12.84 -7.50
C GLN A 95 6.55 -11.81 -6.45
N GLU A 96 7.46 -11.01 -5.90
CA GLU A 96 7.13 -9.97 -4.93
C GLU A 96 7.26 -8.55 -5.50
N GLU A 97 8.24 -8.32 -6.37
CA GLU A 97 8.51 -6.98 -6.92
C GLU A 97 7.86 -6.78 -8.30
N ASN A 98 7.30 -5.59 -8.50
CA ASN A 98 6.85 -5.16 -9.83
C ASN A 98 8.03 -4.70 -10.67
N VAL A 99 7.92 -4.81 -11.99
CA VAL A 99 8.94 -4.28 -12.92
C VAL A 99 9.24 -2.80 -12.64
N LEU A 100 8.22 -2.00 -12.36
CA LEU A 100 8.39 -0.58 -12.06
C LEU A 100 9.26 -0.33 -10.81
N GLU A 101 9.07 -1.11 -9.74
CA GLU A 101 9.84 -0.98 -8.50
C GLU A 101 11.31 -1.35 -8.73
N VAL A 102 11.56 -2.38 -9.52
CA VAL A 102 12.92 -2.76 -9.93
C VAL A 102 13.60 -1.64 -10.71
N LEU A 103 12.89 -1.02 -11.67
CA LEU A 103 13.43 0.09 -12.45
C LEU A 103 13.75 1.31 -11.58
N GLU A 104 12.89 1.63 -10.61
CA GLU A 104 13.09 2.73 -9.68
C GLU A 104 14.28 2.49 -8.73
N ARG A 105 14.48 1.25 -8.27
CA ARG A 105 15.66 0.86 -7.47
C ARG A 105 16.97 1.06 -8.25
N GLU A 106 16.96 0.77 -9.54
CA GLU A 106 18.12 0.96 -10.43
C GLU A 106 18.30 2.42 -10.88
N GLY A 107 17.48 3.35 -10.38
CA GLY A 107 17.53 4.78 -10.71
C GLY A 107 16.99 5.11 -12.11
N ILE A 108 16.27 4.19 -12.75
CA ILE A 108 15.64 4.42 -14.05
C ILE A 108 14.23 4.93 -13.82
N THR A 109 14.03 6.23 -14.03
CA THR A 109 12.74 6.88 -13.83
C THR A 109 11.79 6.58 -15.00
N VAL A 110 10.67 5.92 -14.71
CA VAL A 110 9.58 5.67 -15.65
C VAL A 110 8.38 6.56 -15.28
N PRO A 111 7.74 7.24 -16.25
CA PRO A 111 6.62 8.12 -15.95
C PRO A 111 5.40 7.33 -15.46
N LYS A 112 4.73 7.85 -14.43
CA LYS A 112 3.61 7.17 -13.74
C LYS A 112 2.61 8.20 -13.19
N PHE A 113 1.32 7.89 -13.25
CA PHE A 113 0.26 8.73 -12.66
C PHE A 113 -0.60 7.99 -11.63
N CYS A 114 -1.10 6.79 -11.94
CA CYS A 114 -1.97 6.07 -11.01
C CYS A 114 -1.19 5.30 -9.95
N TYR A 115 0.04 4.86 -10.26
CA TYR A 115 0.85 4.09 -9.32
C TYR A 115 1.32 4.97 -8.16
N HIS A 116 1.28 4.41 -6.95
CA HIS A 116 1.82 4.98 -5.73
C HIS A 116 2.19 3.80 -4.81
N PRO A 117 3.37 3.79 -4.17
CA PRO A 117 3.88 2.61 -3.45
C PRO A 117 3.02 2.19 -2.25
N ILE A 118 2.29 3.13 -1.64
CA ILE A 118 1.42 2.89 -0.48
C ILE A 118 0.03 2.34 -0.90
N LEU A 119 -0.32 2.46 -2.18
CA LEU A 119 -1.64 2.06 -2.69
C LEU A 119 -1.55 0.74 -3.45
N SER A 120 -2.69 0.10 -3.65
CA SER A 120 -2.80 -1.02 -4.59
C SER A 120 -2.32 -0.64 -6.02
N VAL A 121 -2.20 -1.62 -6.91
CA VAL A 121 -1.89 -1.38 -8.33
C VAL A 121 -3.18 -1.37 -9.15
N ALA A 122 -3.46 -0.26 -9.85
CA ALA A 122 -4.65 -0.13 -10.72
C ALA A 122 -4.36 -0.36 -12.22
N GLY A 123 -3.37 0.34 -12.78
CA GLY A 123 -3.04 0.25 -14.21
C GLY A 123 -3.94 1.07 -15.16
N ASN A 124 -4.62 2.11 -14.65
CA ASN A 124 -5.53 2.95 -15.43
C ASN A 124 -4.83 3.87 -16.44
N CYS A 125 -3.72 4.52 -16.03
CA CYS A 125 -3.10 5.58 -16.83
C CYS A 125 -2.19 5.10 -17.97
N ARG A 126 -1.76 3.82 -17.95
CA ARG A 126 -0.84 3.20 -18.92
C ARG A 126 0.45 3.98 -19.24
N MET A 127 0.85 4.95 -18.42
CA MET A 127 2.05 5.76 -18.69
C MET A 127 3.37 4.97 -18.52
N CYS A 128 3.37 3.99 -17.62
CA CYS A 128 4.54 3.17 -17.29
C CYS A 128 4.80 2.01 -18.26
N MET A 129 4.44 2.17 -19.54
CA MET A 129 4.71 1.14 -20.55
C MET A 129 6.21 1.00 -20.81
N VAL A 130 6.64 -0.26 -20.96
CA VAL A 130 8.01 -0.67 -21.29
C VAL A 130 7.95 -1.83 -22.29
N GLN A 131 9.00 -2.00 -23.10
CA GLN A 131 9.05 -3.07 -24.10
C GLN A 131 9.77 -4.30 -23.52
N VAL A 132 9.24 -5.48 -23.81
CA VAL A 132 9.95 -6.75 -23.54
C VAL A 132 10.86 -7.08 -24.72
N ASP A 133 12.15 -7.25 -24.43
CA ASP A 133 13.17 -7.56 -25.43
C ASP A 133 12.85 -8.88 -26.17
N GLY A 134 13.17 -8.93 -27.46
CA GLY A 134 12.82 -10.06 -28.34
C GLY A 134 11.36 -10.10 -28.81
N THR A 135 10.48 -9.22 -28.32
CA THR A 135 9.09 -9.10 -28.82
C THR A 135 8.75 -7.65 -29.19
N GLN A 136 7.72 -7.47 -30.02
CA GLN A 136 7.14 -6.15 -30.31
C GLN A 136 6.06 -5.74 -29.30
N ASN A 137 5.90 -6.52 -28.22
CA ASN A 137 4.87 -6.28 -27.23
C ASN A 137 5.38 -5.30 -26.16
N ILE A 138 4.56 -4.30 -25.86
CA ILE A 138 4.74 -3.40 -24.73
C ILE A 138 3.87 -3.87 -23.56
N VAL A 139 4.44 -3.84 -22.35
CA VAL A 139 3.79 -4.27 -21.11
C VAL A 139 3.76 -3.10 -20.13
N VAL A 140 2.84 -3.15 -19.17
CA VAL A 140 2.66 -2.12 -18.15
C VAL A 140 3.56 -2.43 -16.95
N ALA A 141 4.58 -1.61 -16.69
CA ALA A 141 5.58 -1.91 -15.67
C ALA A 141 5.01 -2.00 -14.25
N CYS A 142 3.97 -1.22 -13.92
CA CYS A 142 3.43 -1.21 -12.55
C CYS A 142 2.67 -2.47 -12.15
N SER A 143 2.08 -3.18 -13.11
CA SER A 143 1.28 -4.39 -12.85
C SER A 143 1.99 -5.68 -13.24
N THR A 144 3.08 -5.58 -14.00
CA THR A 144 3.82 -6.75 -14.45
C THR A 144 4.83 -7.12 -13.38
N VAL A 145 4.70 -8.34 -12.86
CA VAL A 145 5.62 -8.92 -11.89
C VAL A 145 6.96 -9.22 -12.56
N ALA A 146 8.06 -8.92 -11.88
CA ALA A 146 9.40 -9.20 -12.38
C ALA A 146 9.67 -10.72 -12.41
N LEU A 147 10.05 -11.24 -13.58
CA LEU A 147 10.33 -12.66 -13.80
C LEU A 147 11.82 -12.92 -14.08
N PRO A 148 12.37 -14.07 -13.64
CA PRO A 148 13.75 -14.45 -13.92
C PRO A 148 13.99 -14.54 -15.43
N GLY A 149 15.08 -13.95 -15.90
CA GLY A 149 15.48 -13.95 -17.32
C GLY A 149 14.68 -13.01 -18.22
N MET A 150 13.70 -12.27 -17.68
CA MET A 150 12.99 -11.24 -18.43
C MET A 150 13.99 -10.13 -18.84
N SER A 151 13.88 -9.63 -20.06
CA SER A 151 14.70 -8.51 -20.55
C SER A 151 13.78 -7.36 -20.96
N ILE A 152 14.05 -6.17 -20.44
CA ILE A 152 13.19 -4.99 -20.56
C ILE A 152 13.99 -3.85 -21.18
N ILE A 153 13.39 -3.20 -22.17
CA ILE A 153 13.91 -2.02 -22.83
C ILE A 153 13.00 -0.84 -22.46
N THR A 154 13.59 0.17 -21.82
CA THR A 154 12.83 1.33 -21.32
C THR A 154 12.66 2.43 -22.36
N ASP A 155 13.62 2.57 -23.28
CA ASP A 155 13.67 3.65 -24.28
C ASP A 155 13.75 3.11 -25.71
N SER A 156 12.72 2.39 -26.12
CA SER A 156 12.55 2.00 -27.53
C SER A 156 11.64 2.98 -28.26
N ARG A 157 11.68 2.96 -29.60
CA ARG A 157 10.76 3.75 -30.44
C ARG A 157 9.30 3.43 -30.10
N LEU A 158 8.95 2.16 -29.96
CA LEU A 158 7.58 1.73 -29.62
C LEU A 158 7.13 2.28 -28.26
N VAL A 159 8.03 2.32 -27.26
CA VAL A 159 7.71 2.86 -25.94
C VAL A 159 7.52 4.38 -25.98
N ARG A 160 8.36 5.09 -26.75
CA ARG A 160 8.22 6.54 -26.93
C ARG A 160 6.91 6.90 -27.60
N ASP A 161 6.61 6.28 -28.74
CA ASP A 161 5.36 6.48 -29.48
C ASP A 161 4.13 6.21 -28.60
N ALA A 162 4.19 5.17 -27.77
CA ALA A 162 3.09 4.81 -26.88
C ALA A 162 2.93 5.76 -25.67
N ARG A 163 4.04 6.32 -25.15
CA ARG A 163 4.00 7.34 -24.09
C ARG A 163 3.49 8.68 -24.63
N GLU A 164 3.97 9.12 -25.78
CA GLU A 164 3.50 10.33 -26.47
C GLU A 164 1.99 10.24 -26.75
N GLY A 165 1.53 9.11 -27.30
CA GLY A 165 0.11 8.87 -27.54
C GLY A 165 -0.75 8.90 -26.27
N ASN A 166 -0.26 8.35 -25.16
CA ASN A 166 -0.99 8.39 -23.89
C ASN A 166 -1.07 9.80 -23.30
N VAL A 167 0.02 10.58 -23.36
CA VAL A 167 0.00 11.98 -22.92
C VAL A 167 -1.01 12.77 -23.73
N GLU A 168 -1.03 12.58 -25.05
CA GLU A 168 -2.00 13.24 -25.90
C GLU A 168 -3.45 12.87 -25.53
N LEU A 169 -3.73 11.58 -25.30
CA LEU A 169 -5.06 11.12 -24.88
C LEU A 169 -5.51 11.75 -23.56
N ILE A 170 -4.59 11.94 -22.61
CA ILE A 170 -4.87 12.61 -21.33
C ILE A 170 -5.18 14.10 -21.58
N LEU A 171 -4.41 14.76 -22.45
CA LEU A 171 -4.55 16.18 -22.76
C LEU A 171 -5.77 16.53 -23.63
N ILE A 172 -6.40 15.56 -24.29
CA ILE A 172 -7.64 15.77 -25.08
C ILE A 172 -8.69 16.46 -24.19
N ASN A 173 -9.02 15.87 -23.04
CA ASN A 173 -10.07 16.40 -22.15
C ASN A 173 -9.54 17.31 -21.03
N HIS A 174 -8.22 17.36 -20.79
CA HIS A 174 -7.67 18.24 -19.74
C HIS A 174 -7.74 19.72 -20.15
N PRO A 175 -8.23 20.64 -19.30
CA PRO A 175 -8.34 22.06 -19.62
C PRO A 175 -6.98 22.75 -19.62
N ASN A 176 -6.87 23.88 -20.32
CA ASN A 176 -5.66 24.71 -20.36
C ASN A 176 -5.59 25.67 -19.15
N ASP A 177 -5.80 25.12 -17.95
CA ASP A 177 -5.95 25.86 -16.70
C ASP A 177 -4.64 26.13 -15.97
N CYS A 178 -3.49 25.76 -16.55
CA CYS A 178 -2.19 25.92 -15.90
C CYS A 178 -1.94 27.29 -15.24
N PRO A 179 -2.29 28.46 -15.84
CA PRO A 179 -2.04 29.75 -15.18
C PRO A 179 -2.91 30.00 -13.94
N ILE A 180 -4.06 29.34 -13.81
CA ILE A 180 -4.99 29.46 -12.68
C ILE A 180 -4.95 28.24 -11.75
N CYS A 181 -4.12 27.25 -12.06
CA CYS A 181 -4.02 26.01 -11.32
C CYS A 181 -3.00 26.18 -10.20
N GLU A 182 -3.43 25.96 -8.95
CA GLU A 182 -2.54 26.10 -7.78
C GLU A 182 -1.38 25.11 -7.78
N GLN A 183 -1.59 23.92 -8.37
CA GLN A 183 -0.56 22.89 -8.47
C GLN A 183 0.35 23.04 -9.70
N ALA A 184 0.24 24.12 -10.49
CA ALA A 184 0.98 24.26 -11.75
C ALA A 184 2.50 24.11 -11.59
N THR A 185 3.08 24.56 -10.47
CA THR A 185 4.53 24.45 -10.24
C THR A 185 5.01 23.05 -9.84
N ASN A 186 4.10 22.19 -9.36
CA ASN A 186 4.40 20.85 -8.87
C ASN A 186 3.52 19.76 -9.53
N CYS A 187 3.01 20.03 -10.74
CA CYS A 187 2.08 19.13 -11.41
C CYS A 187 2.82 18.00 -12.14
N ASP A 188 2.56 16.75 -11.74
CA ASP A 188 3.14 15.57 -12.41
C ASP A 188 2.75 15.52 -13.90
N LEU A 189 1.50 15.88 -14.24
CA LEU A 189 1.04 15.88 -15.62
C LEU A 189 1.82 16.87 -16.48
N GLN A 190 2.11 18.05 -15.95
CA GLN A 190 2.90 19.05 -16.67
C GLN A 190 4.34 18.56 -16.86
N ASN A 191 4.96 18.02 -15.82
CA ASN A 191 6.32 17.47 -15.89
C ASN A 191 6.42 16.32 -16.89
N VAL A 192 5.45 15.39 -16.88
CA VAL A 192 5.42 14.27 -17.82
C VAL A 192 5.15 14.74 -19.24
N SER A 193 4.25 15.72 -19.43
CA SER A 193 3.97 16.30 -20.74
C SER A 193 5.19 17.00 -21.34
N MET A 194 5.94 17.75 -20.53
CA MET A 194 7.17 18.41 -20.99
C MET A 194 8.28 17.42 -21.35
N ASN A 195 8.35 16.26 -20.69
CA ASN A 195 9.41 15.27 -20.91
C ASN A 195 9.08 14.21 -21.98
N TYR A 196 7.81 13.84 -22.12
CA TYR A 196 7.37 12.72 -22.97
C TYR A 196 6.20 13.07 -23.90
N GLY A 197 5.66 14.30 -23.84
CA GLY A 197 4.55 14.74 -24.68
C GLY A 197 5.01 15.25 -26.03
N SER A 198 4.03 15.42 -26.94
CA SER A 198 4.24 16.09 -28.22
C SER A 198 4.07 17.60 -28.09
N ASP A 199 4.83 18.37 -28.88
CA ASP A 199 4.82 19.85 -28.81
C ASP A 199 3.50 20.48 -29.28
N ILE A 200 2.80 19.82 -30.21
CA ILE A 200 1.64 20.38 -30.90
C ILE A 200 0.41 19.48 -30.66
N PRO A 201 -0.66 19.98 -30.02
CA PRO A 201 -1.88 19.21 -29.87
C PRO A 201 -2.58 19.04 -31.21
N ARG A 202 -3.01 17.81 -31.53
CA ARG A 202 -3.82 17.53 -32.74
C ARG A 202 -5.31 17.73 -32.51
N TYR A 203 -5.76 17.63 -31.26
CA TYR A 203 -7.16 17.79 -30.87
C TYR A 203 -7.59 19.27 -30.92
N ARG A 204 -8.70 19.55 -31.60
CA ARG A 204 -9.25 20.91 -31.83
C ARG A 204 -10.74 21.05 -31.51
N GLU A 205 -11.36 19.97 -31.05
CA GLU A 205 -12.78 19.98 -30.70
C GLU A 205 -12.99 20.53 -29.27
N ASP A 206 -14.25 20.74 -28.93
CA ASP A 206 -14.62 21.23 -27.60
C ASP A 206 -14.34 20.17 -26.54
N LYS A 207 -13.64 20.60 -25.48
CA LYS A 207 -13.33 19.76 -24.33
C LYS A 207 -14.57 19.53 -23.49
N LYS A 208 -14.62 18.40 -22.80
CA LYS A 208 -15.65 18.13 -21.78
C LYS A 208 -15.59 19.21 -20.68
N ALA A 209 -16.75 19.73 -20.31
CA ALA A 209 -16.93 20.59 -19.14
C ALA A 209 -17.94 19.94 -18.19
N VAL A 210 -17.57 19.84 -16.93
CA VAL A 210 -18.36 19.35 -15.80
C VAL A 210 -18.34 20.44 -14.72
N GLU A 211 -19.43 20.55 -13.98
CA GLU A 211 -19.53 21.50 -12.87
C GLU A 211 -18.62 21.08 -11.71
N ASP A 212 -17.99 22.07 -11.08
CA ASP A 212 -17.15 21.87 -9.91
C ASP A 212 -18.02 21.73 -8.66
N PHE A 213 -17.54 21.01 -7.65
CA PHE A 213 -18.22 20.89 -6.36
C PHE A 213 -17.24 21.00 -5.19
N TYR A 214 -17.79 21.16 -3.99
CA TYR A 214 -17.04 21.17 -2.75
C TYR A 214 -17.16 19.81 -2.07
N PHE A 215 -16.02 19.16 -1.83
CA PHE A 215 -16.01 17.89 -1.10
C PHE A 215 -16.11 18.11 0.41
N ASP A 216 -15.56 19.23 0.87
CA ASP A 216 -15.51 19.68 2.26
C ASP A 216 -15.40 21.22 2.26
N PRO A 217 -15.79 21.95 3.32
CA PRO A 217 -15.65 23.40 3.38
C PRO A 217 -14.23 23.91 3.09
N GLN A 218 -13.20 23.08 3.32
CA GLN A 218 -11.80 23.45 3.04
C GLN A 218 -11.29 22.94 1.70
N THR A 219 -11.98 21.99 1.06
CA THR A 219 -11.46 21.29 -0.13
C THR A 219 -12.37 21.49 -1.34
N ARG A 220 -11.86 22.25 -2.32
CA ARG A 220 -12.53 22.49 -3.60
C ARG A 220 -12.12 21.41 -4.61
N VAL A 221 -13.08 20.89 -5.36
CA VAL A 221 -12.85 19.84 -6.37
C VAL A 221 -13.15 20.38 -7.77
N VAL A 222 -12.11 20.52 -8.58
CA VAL A 222 -12.23 20.92 -9.98
C VAL A 222 -12.26 19.68 -10.86
N LEU A 223 -13.45 19.27 -11.30
CA LEU A 223 -13.63 17.98 -11.99
C LEU A 223 -12.94 17.94 -13.35
N ASN A 224 -12.93 19.06 -14.08
CA ASN A 224 -12.35 19.15 -15.42
C ASN A 224 -10.85 18.84 -15.47
N ARG A 225 -10.12 19.07 -14.37
CA ARG A 225 -8.67 18.82 -14.29
C ARG A 225 -8.33 17.33 -14.06
N CYS A 226 -9.32 16.50 -13.73
CA CYS A 226 -9.14 15.09 -13.39
C CYS A 226 -8.70 14.24 -14.60
N ILE A 227 -7.69 13.39 -14.42
CA ILE A 227 -7.22 12.43 -15.44
C ILE A 227 -7.69 10.99 -15.18
N HIS A 228 -8.65 10.80 -14.28
CA HIS A 228 -9.23 9.50 -13.91
C HIS A 228 -8.19 8.45 -13.45
N CYS A 229 -7.15 8.87 -12.73
CA CYS A 229 -6.11 7.97 -12.20
C CYS A 229 -6.58 7.11 -11.01
N THR A 230 -7.75 7.41 -10.44
CA THR A 230 -8.38 6.75 -9.27
C THR A 230 -7.47 6.62 -8.04
N ARG A 231 -6.46 7.48 -7.91
CA ARG A 231 -5.55 7.49 -6.76
C ARG A 231 -6.27 7.92 -5.47
N CYS A 232 -7.09 8.96 -5.56
CA CYS A 232 -7.91 9.46 -4.46
C CYS A 232 -8.94 8.44 -3.95
N ILE A 233 -9.70 7.82 -4.86
CA ILE A 233 -10.70 6.77 -4.51
C ILE A 233 -10.03 5.64 -3.73
N ARG A 234 -8.90 5.13 -4.23
CA ARG A 234 -8.21 4.00 -3.60
C ARG A 234 -7.62 4.35 -2.25
N PHE A 235 -7.06 5.55 -2.11
CA PHE A 235 -6.58 6.00 -0.81
C PHE A 235 -7.70 6.11 0.22
N LEU A 236 -8.83 6.69 -0.16
CA LEU A 236 -9.98 6.78 0.75
C LEU A 236 -10.50 5.39 1.15
N ASN A 237 -10.64 4.48 0.19
CA ASN A 237 -11.14 3.12 0.44
C ASN A 237 -10.16 2.25 1.25
N GLU A 238 -8.86 2.30 0.94
CA GLU A 238 -7.85 1.41 1.52
C GLU A 238 -7.31 1.93 2.85
N HIS A 239 -7.06 3.24 2.97
CA HIS A 239 -6.39 3.84 4.12
C HIS A 239 -7.34 4.64 5.01
N ALA A 240 -8.19 5.49 4.43
CA ALA A 240 -9.11 6.30 5.22
C ALA A 240 -10.37 5.54 5.67
N GLN A 241 -10.63 4.36 5.08
CA GLN A 241 -11.87 3.57 5.23
C GLN A 241 -13.14 4.40 5.00
N ASP A 242 -13.04 5.38 4.09
CA ASP A 242 -14.14 6.21 3.65
C ASP A 242 -14.47 5.89 2.19
N PHE A 243 -15.75 5.69 1.89
CA PHE A 243 -16.24 5.25 0.57
C PHE A 243 -17.02 6.34 -0.15
N ASN A 244 -16.84 7.61 0.24
CA ASN A 244 -17.60 8.73 -0.31
C ASN A 244 -17.24 9.09 -1.76
N LEU A 245 -15.98 8.92 -2.19
CA LEU A 245 -15.59 9.15 -3.58
C LEU A 245 -15.72 7.88 -4.44
N GLY A 246 -16.49 7.99 -5.51
CA GLY A 246 -16.64 6.93 -6.51
C GLY A 246 -16.25 7.38 -7.91
N GLN A 247 -16.21 6.44 -8.85
CA GLN A 247 -16.20 6.74 -10.28
C GLN A 247 -17.62 6.54 -10.81
N ILE A 248 -18.27 7.62 -11.22
CA ILE A 248 -19.63 7.64 -11.74
C ILE A 248 -19.56 7.64 -13.27
N GLY A 249 -20.48 6.90 -13.91
CA GLY A 249 -20.54 6.79 -15.36
C GLY A 249 -19.47 5.85 -15.96
N ARG A 250 -19.28 5.95 -17.28
CA ARG A 250 -18.37 5.09 -18.05
C ARG A 250 -17.81 5.81 -19.27
N GLY A 251 -16.63 5.38 -19.72
CA GLY A 251 -15.96 5.95 -20.89
C GLY A 251 -15.52 7.39 -20.67
N GLY A 252 -15.49 8.21 -21.74
CA GLY A 252 -15.07 9.61 -21.67
C GLY A 252 -15.99 10.51 -20.82
N LEU A 253 -17.20 10.04 -20.51
CA LEU A 253 -18.14 10.75 -19.63
C LEU A 253 -17.99 10.36 -18.15
N SER A 254 -17.04 9.50 -17.80
CA SER A 254 -16.84 9.14 -16.40
C SER A 254 -16.40 10.35 -15.58
N GLU A 255 -16.83 10.41 -14.32
CA GLU A 255 -16.54 11.47 -13.36
C GLU A 255 -16.11 10.85 -12.03
N ILE A 256 -15.24 11.53 -11.30
CA ILE A 256 -14.87 11.10 -9.95
C ILE A 256 -15.45 12.12 -8.97
N SER A 257 -16.62 11.83 -8.45
CA SER A 257 -17.39 12.68 -7.55
C SER A 257 -18.05 11.83 -6.45
N THR A 258 -18.71 12.49 -5.52
CA THR A 258 -19.64 11.87 -4.57
C THR A 258 -20.95 11.56 -5.30
N PHE A 259 -21.67 10.53 -4.85
CA PHE A 259 -22.97 10.18 -5.45
C PHE A 259 -24.13 11.04 -4.91
N LEU A 260 -24.05 11.44 -3.64
CA LEU A 260 -24.90 12.46 -3.04
C LEU A 260 -24.09 13.74 -2.87
N ASP A 261 -24.71 14.88 -3.12
CA ASP A 261 -24.14 16.22 -2.92
C ASP A 261 -24.18 16.68 -1.44
N GLU A 262 -24.33 15.74 -0.50
CA GLU A 262 -24.41 16.07 0.92
C GLU A 262 -23.02 16.36 1.48
N LEU A 263 -22.83 17.60 1.94
CA LEU A 263 -21.67 18.16 2.63
C LEU A 263 -21.34 17.47 3.98
N GLU A 264 -21.92 16.30 4.26
CA GLU A 264 -21.75 15.57 5.52
C GLU A 264 -20.48 14.71 5.57
N VAL A 265 -19.56 14.87 4.62
CA VAL A 265 -18.26 14.18 4.63
C VAL A 265 -17.31 14.88 5.60
N LYS A 266 -17.60 14.78 6.90
CA LYS A 266 -16.68 15.15 7.99
C LYS A 266 -15.61 14.09 8.13
N THR A 267 -14.68 14.03 7.18
CA THR A 267 -13.51 13.17 7.31
C THR A 267 -12.28 13.97 7.70
N ASP A 268 -11.70 13.63 8.85
CA ASP A 268 -10.43 14.18 9.34
C ASP A 268 -9.22 13.82 8.43
N ASN A 269 -9.45 12.94 7.44
CA ASN A 269 -8.46 12.38 6.53
C ASN A 269 -8.38 13.11 5.17
N ASN A 270 -8.78 14.38 5.09
CA ASN A 270 -8.85 15.14 3.83
C ASN A 270 -7.51 15.77 3.41
N MET A 271 -6.67 16.18 4.38
CA MET A 271 -5.36 16.77 4.13
C MET A 271 -4.40 15.89 3.29
N PRO A 272 -4.37 14.56 3.44
CA PRO A 272 -3.56 13.67 2.60
C PRO A 272 -4.03 13.53 1.14
N VAL A 273 -5.34 13.70 0.85
CA VAL A 273 -5.90 13.37 -0.47
C VAL A 273 -5.51 14.40 -1.54
N SER A 274 -5.44 15.69 -1.16
CA SER A 274 -5.01 16.77 -2.05
C SER A 274 -3.55 16.61 -2.49
N GLN A 275 -2.66 16.20 -1.57
CA GLN A 275 -1.24 15.95 -1.84
C GLN A 275 -1.00 14.71 -2.70
N LEU A 276 -1.91 13.74 -2.64
CA LEU A 276 -1.82 12.51 -3.40
C LEU A 276 -2.16 12.71 -4.89
N CYS A 277 -2.96 13.74 -5.21
CA CYS A 277 -3.42 13.97 -6.57
C CYS A 277 -2.25 14.37 -7.49
N PRO A 278 -2.03 13.68 -8.63
CA PRO A 278 -0.96 14.05 -9.58
C PRO A 278 -1.28 15.32 -10.40
N VAL A 279 -2.49 15.87 -10.23
CA VAL A 279 -3.03 17.02 -10.97
C VAL A 279 -3.82 17.90 -10.02
N GLY A 280 -3.97 19.18 -10.36
CA GLY A 280 -4.68 20.19 -9.55
C GLY A 280 -6.21 20.05 -9.50
N LYS A 281 -6.71 18.81 -9.40
CA LYS A 281 -8.14 18.49 -9.22
C LYS A 281 -8.59 18.78 -7.78
N LEU A 282 -7.77 18.39 -6.81
CA LEU A 282 -8.05 18.51 -5.37
C LEU A 282 -6.99 19.42 -4.76
N TYR A 283 -7.41 20.58 -4.26
CA TYR A 283 -6.55 21.47 -3.50
C TYR A 283 -7.34 22.09 -2.35
N MET A 284 -6.62 22.55 -1.33
CA MET A 284 -7.23 23.24 -0.20
C MET A 284 -7.52 24.66 -0.65
N GLY A 285 -8.80 25.03 -0.67
CA GLY A 285 -9.21 26.40 -1.00
C GLY A 285 -9.12 27.31 0.21
N ASP A 286 -9.18 28.62 -0.01
CA ASP A 286 -9.29 29.59 1.07
C ASP A 286 -10.62 29.38 1.80
N ALA A 287 -10.54 28.93 3.05
CA ALA A 287 -11.71 28.59 3.86
C ALA A 287 -12.68 29.78 4.00
N ASP A 288 -12.19 31.02 3.94
CA ASP A 288 -13.01 32.22 4.07
C ASP A 288 -13.93 32.48 2.87
N GLU A 289 -13.47 32.20 1.64
CA GLU A 289 -14.34 32.27 0.45
C GLU A 289 -15.38 31.14 0.48
N ASN A 290 -14.96 29.93 0.84
CA ASN A 290 -15.84 28.77 0.91
C ASN A 290 -16.91 28.92 2.01
N ASN A 291 -16.55 29.50 3.16
CA ASN A 291 -17.48 29.81 4.25
C ASN A 291 -18.49 30.89 3.87
N ASN A 292 -18.14 31.84 3.00
CA ASN A 292 -19.08 32.84 2.51
C ASN A 292 -20.10 32.22 1.55
N ILE A 293 -19.68 31.34 0.65
CA ILE A 293 -20.59 30.59 -0.23
C ILE A 293 -21.52 29.69 0.59
N LEU A 294 -20.99 28.98 1.60
CA LEU A 294 -21.82 28.17 2.50
C LEU A 294 -22.87 29.03 3.23
N ARG A 295 -22.48 30.20 3.74
CA ARG A 295 -23.43 31.16 4.35
C ARG A 295 -24.47 31.67 3.36
N GLU A 296 -24.12 31.87 2.09
CA GLU A 296 -25.06 32.25 1.04
C GLU A 296 -26.04 31.12 0.71
N LEU A 297 -25.57 29.86 0.67
CA LEU A 297 -26.41 28.69 0.46
C LEU A 297 -27.35 28.42 1.64
N GLU A 298 -26.84 28.47 2.87
CA GLU A 298 -27.64 28.39 4.10
C GLU A 298 -28.69 29.50 4.16
N ALA A 299 -28.34 30.73 3.73
CA ALA A 299 -29.28 31.83 3.64
C ALA A 299 -30.34 31.63 2.56
N ALA A 300 -30.00 31.01 1.43
CA ALA A 300 -30.95 30.68 0.37
C ALA A 300 -31.93 29.58 0.81
N GLU A 301 -31.44 28.52 1.47
CA GLU A 301 -32.28 27.46 2.02
C GLU A 301 -33.23 27.96 3.12
N ALA A 302 -32.80 28.92 3.93
CA ALA A 302 -33.64 29.53 4.97
C ALA A 302 -34.77 30.43 4.44
N THR A 303 -34.75 30.80 3.16
CA THR A 303 -35.76 31.67 2.52
C THR A 303 -36.84 30.92 1.73
N VAL A 304 -36.70 29.60 1.59
CA VAL A 304 -37.67 28.69 0.96
C VAL A 304 -38.54 28.02 2.01
#